data_AF-A0A1G3AB24-F1
#
_entry.id   AF-A0A1G3AB24-F1
#
_cell.length_a   1.000
_cell.length_b   1.000
_cell.length_c   1.000
_cell.angle_alpha   90.00
_cell.angle_beta   90.00
_cell.angle_gamma   90.00
#
_symmetry.space_group_name_H-M   'P 1'
#
loop_
_entity.id
_entity.type
_entity.pdbx_description
1 polymer ?
#
loop_
_entity_poly.entity_id
_entity_poly.type
_entity_poly.pdbx_seq_one_letter_code
_entity_poly.pdbx_strand_id
1 'polypeptide(L)'
;MRRFAVLLLCFLLVCLLGGCQSRVQKEPAVEVTIDGDGVFPDFLVGRWKADRGGWEFVFEPGGTISSAVVSVGRVTMKPGQTTTVPMQMGGKGVFEPGRWAVQYSHAQRELIVEIVIKHFHVELGDNVLRGRTRDFFVGSVSNDGQLWPTERISFPEYIADTKKYPNRKLVFDPNDNARESLLFQKVLESK
;
A
#
# COMPACT_ATOMS: atom_id res chain seq x y z
N MET A 1 51.40 -34.46 24.26
CA MET A 1 50.82 -34.04 22.96
C MET A 1 49.32 -34.39 22.78
N ARG A 2 48.80 -35.54 23.25
CA ARG A 2 47.37 -35.91 23.08
C ARG A 2 46.34 -34.97 23.73
N ARG A 3 46.67 -34.29 24.84
CA ARG A 3 45.73 -33.39 25.54
C ARG A 3 45.48 -32.05 24.82
N PHE A 4 46.44 -31.57 24.02
CA PHE A 4 46.30 -30.34 23.24
C PHE A 4 45.37 -30.53 22.02
N ALA A 5 45.36 -31.73 21.42
CA ALA A 5 44.48 -32.05 20.30
C ALA A 5 42.99 -32.03 20.69
N VAL A 6 42.66 -32.45 21.92
CA VAL A 6 41.27 -32.48 22.42
C VAL A 6 40.74 -31.06 22.67
N LEU A 7 41.59 -30.16 23.18
CA LEU A 7 41.22 -28.75 23.41
C LEU A 7 41.01 -28.00 22.09
N LEU A 8 41.84 -28.26 21.08
CA LEU A 8 41.70 -27.63 19.76
C LEU A 8 40.40 -28.09 19.06
N LEU A 9 40.03 -29.36 19.21
CA LEU A 9 38.81 -29.92 18.66
C LEU A 9 37.55 -29.35 19.36
N CYS A 10 37.61 -29.14 20.68
CA CYS A 10 36.50 -28.50 21.41
C CYS A 10 36.34 -27.02 21.02
N PHE A 11 37.43 -26.29 20.78
CA PHE A 11 37.36 -24.88 20.40
C PHE A 11 36.76 -24.67 19.00
N LEU A 12 37.08 -25.56 18.05
CA LEU A 12 36.48 -25.57 16.71
C LEU A 12 34.98 -25.91 16.72
N LEU A 13 34.51 -26.73 17.66
CA LEU A 13 33.10 -27.09 17.78
C LEU A 13 32.22 -25.94 18.29
N VAL A 14 32.76 -25.07 19.16
CA VAL A 14 32.01 -23.93 19.75
C VAL A 14 31.82 -22.81 18.72
N CYS A 15 32.75 -22.62 17.79
CA CYS A 15 32.63 -21.59 16.74
C CYS A 15 31.53 -21.90 15.70
N LEU A 16 31.13 -23.16 15.54
CA LEU A 16 30.07 -23.55 14.58
C LEU A 16 28.64 -23.33 15.11
N LEU A 17 28.47 -23.07 16.41
CA LEU A 17 27.17 -22.78 17.03
C LEU A 17 26.93 -21.27 17.23
N GLY A 18 27.93 -20.43 16.97
CA GLY A 18 27.83 -18.96 16.99
C GLY A 18 27.27 -18.37 15.70
N GLY A 19 26.43 -19.10 14.96
CA GLY A 19 25.74 -18.57 13.80
C GLY A 19 24.81 -17.45 14.25
N CYS A 20 25.25 -16.20 14.11
CA CYS A 20 24.41 -15.01 14.19
C CYS A 20 23.23 -15.21 13.25
N GLN A 21 22.12 -15.67 13.80
CA GLN A 21 20.84 -15.72 13.13
C GLN A 21 20.38 -14.26 13.06
N SER A 22 20.92 -13.52 12.08
CA SER A 22 20.44 -12.20 11.72
C SER A 22 18.95 -12.37 11.48
N ARG A 23 18.15 -11.98 12.47
CA ARG A 23 16.71 -11.99 12.41
C ARG A 23 16.40 -11.07 11.24
N VAL A 24 16.12 -11.65 10.07
CA VAL A 24 15.73 -10.91 8.87
C VAL A 24 14.46 -10.17 9.26
N GLN A 25 14.63 -8.92 9.67
CA GLN A 25 13.57 -8.07 10.15
C GLN A 25 12.74 -7.79 8.90
N LYS A 26 11.61 -8.50 8.78
CA LYS A 26 10.72 -8.33 7.63
C LYS A 26 10.32 -6.87 7.61
N GLU A 27 10.65 -6.17 6.52
CA GLU A 27 10.29 -4.77 6.37
C GLU A 27 8.77 -4.59 6.58
N PRO A 28 8.35 -3.49 7.21
CA PRO A 28 6.94 -3.24 7.44
C PRO A 28 6.21 -3.06 6.11
N ALA A 29 4.97 -3.54 6.03
CA ALA A 29 4.14 -3.41 4.83
C ALA A 29 3.70 -1.95 4.57
N VAL A 30 3.68 -1.13 5.64
CA VAL A 30 3.39 0.30 5.59
C VAL A 30 4.53 1.04 6.29
N GLU A 31 5.14 1.98 5.59
CA GLU A 31 6.08 2.94 6.18
C GLU A 31 5.33 4.17 6.67
N VAL A 32 5.70 4.67 7.84
CA VAL A 32 5.12 5.89 8.41
C VAL A 32 6.24 6.87 8.73
N THR A 33 6.12 8.09 8.23
CA THR A 33 7.05 9.18 8.48
C THR A 33 6.28 10.37 9.04
N ILE A 34 6.65 10.83 10.23
CA ILE A 34 6.09 12.04 10.83
C ILE A 34 7.18 13.10 10.83
N ASP A 35 6.94 14.24 10.20
CA ASP A 35 7.93 15.31 10.17
C ASP A 35 8.01 15.98 11.54
N GLY A 36 9.23 16.02 12.10
CA GLY A 36 9.51 16.50 13.46
C GLY A 36 9.46 15.38 14.51
N ASP A 37 9.46 15.75 15.79
CA ASP A 37 9.45 14.80 16.91
C ASP A 37 8.03 14.41 17.35
N GLY A 38 7.07 14.48 16.43
CA GLY A 38 5.64 14.29 16.69
C GLY A 38 5.17 12.84 16.59
N VAL A 39 3.97 12.58 17.11
CA VAL A 39 3.22 11.34 16.86
C VAL A 39 2.21 11.52 15.72
N PHE A 40 1.70 10.42 15.18
CA PHE A 40 0.58 10.48 14.24
C PHE A 40 -0.67 11.04 14.95
N PRO A 41 -1.32 12.09 14.43
CA PRO A 41 -2.43 12.73 15.14
C PRO A 41 -3.68 11.85 15.29
N ASP A 42 -4.25 11.82 16.49
CA ASP A 42 -5.50 11.08 16.78
C ASP A 42 -6.67 11.50 15.88
N PHE A 43 -6.73 12.76 15.45
CA PHE A 43 -7.79 13.23 14.56
C PHE A 43 -7.71 12.62 13.15
N LEU A 44 -6.58 12.05 12.74
CA LEU A 44 -6.45 11.31 11.48
C LEU A 44 -6.85 9.84 11.59
N VAL A 45 -6.86 9.28 12.80
CA VAL A 45 -7.21 7.88 13.05
C VAL A 45 -8.66 7.62 12.67
N GLY A 46 -8.91 6.48 12.00
CA GLY A 46 -10.22 6.04 11.58
C GLY A 46 -10.40 5.97 10.07
N ARG A 47 -11.66 5.82 9.65
CA ARG A 47 -12.03 5.64 8.24
C ARG A 47 -12.21 6.98 7.53
N TRP A 48 -11.59 7.11 6.37
CA TRP A 48 -11.72 8.23 5.45
C TRP A 48 -12.27 7.76 4.12
N LYS A 49 -13.24 8.47 3.58
CA LYS A 49 -13.91 8.12 2.31
C LYS A 49 -13.88 9.29 1.36
N ALA A 50 -13.40 9.07 0.15
CA ALA A 50 -13.48 10.06 -0.91
C ALA A 50 -14.94 10.25 -1.36
N ASP A 51 -15.31 11.50 -1.61
CA ASP A 51 -16.58 11.91 -2.20
C ASP A 51 -16.82 11.29 -3.58
N ARG A 52 -15.75 11.09 -4.34
CA ARG A 52 -15.74 10.48 -5.68
C ARG A 52 -14.53 9.58 -5.87
N GLY A 53 -14.47 8.89 -7.00
CA GLY A 53 -13.37 7.95 -7.29
C GLY A 53 -13.36 6.70 -6.40
N GLY A 54 -14.18 6.67 -5.33
CA GLY A 54 -14.49 5.62 -4.36
C GLY A 54 -13.29 4.96 -3.70
N TRP A 55 -12.33 5.80 -3.37
CA TRP A 55 -11.24 5.49 -2.46
C TRP A 55 -11.72 5.53 -1.02
N GLU A 56 -11.22 4.61 -0.21
CA GLU A 56 -11.38 4.65 1.25
C GLU A 56 -10.05 4.25 1.90
N PHE A 57 -9.74 4.84 3.05
CA PHE A 57 -8.58 4.48 3.88
C PHE A 57 -9.03 4.25 5.32
N VAL A 58 -8.35 3.36 6.03
CA VAL A 58 -8.48 3.21 7.48
C VAL A 58 -7.11 3.40 8.11
N PHE A 59 -6.91 4.53 8.79
CA PHE A 59 -5.68 4.83 9.52
C PHE A 59 -5.78 4.34 10.97
N GLU A 60 -4.72 3.70 11.43
CA GLU A 60 -4.54 3.25 12.81
C GLU A 60 -3.82 4.32 13.66
N PRO A 61 -3.82 4.22 15.01
CA PRO A 61 -3.14 5.18 15.90
C PRO A 61 -1.67 5.45 15.58
N GLY A 62 -0.97 4.48 14.97
CA GLY A 62 0.43 4.63 14.56
C GLY A 62 0.64 5.26 13.18
N GLY A 63 -0.43 5.69 12.50
CA GLY A 63 -0.37 6.23 11.12
C GLY A 63 -0.34 5.18 10.02
N THR A 64 -0.26 3.89 10.37
CA THR A 64 -0.34 2.81 9.38
C THR A 64 -1.75 2.71 8.81
N ILE A 65 -1.86 2.29 7.55
CA ILE A 65 -3.15 2.00 6.92
C ILE A 65 -3.46 0.51 7.13
N SER A 66 -4.58 0.18 7.78
CA SER A 66 -5.00 -1.22 7.95
C SER A 66 -5.77 -1.76 6.75
N SER A 67 -6.44 -0.89 6.00
CA SER A 67 -7.09 -1.22 4.74
C SER A 67 -7.28 -0.01 3.82
N ALA A 68 -7.33 -0.27 2.52
CA ALA A 68 -7.68 0.71 1.50
C ALA A 68 -8.68 0.11 0.51
N VAL A 69 -9.71 0.86 0.11
CA VAL A 69 -10.56 0.50 -1.04
C VAL A 69 -9.96 1.14 -2.27
N VAL A 70 -9.57 0.33 -3.25
CA VAL A 70 -8.97 0.82 -4.51
C VAL A 70 -10.03 1.03 -5.58
N SER A 71 -9.82 2.01 -6.46
CA SER A 71 -10.78 2.36 -7.51
C SER A 71 -11.03 1.23 -8.51
N VAL A 72 -9.99 0.45 -8.84
CA VAL A 72 -10.09 -0.71 -9.72
C VAL A 72 -10.87 -1.82 -9.02
N GLY A 73 -12.12 -2.03 -9.45
CA GLY A 73 -12.98 -3.09 -8.93
C GLY A 73 -13.55 -2.86 -7.53
N ARG A 74 -13.37 -1.67 -6.92
CA ARG A 74 -13.86 -1.34 -5.56
C ARG A 74 -13.42 -2.37 -4.51
N VAL A 75 -12.20 -2.87 -4.65
CA VAL A 75 -11.68 -3.96 -3.80
C VAL A 75 -11.05 -3.39 -2.54
N THR A 76 -11.43 -3.93 -1.38
CA THR A 76 -10.72 -3.70 -0.12
C THR A 76 -9.42 -4.49 -0.11
N MET A 77 -8.29 -3.78 -0.14
CA MET A 77 -6.96 -4.35 0.01
C MET A 77 -6.43 -4.13 1.42
N LYS A 78 -5.60 -5.06 1.89
CA LYS A 78 -4.84 -4.94 3.15
C LYS A 78 -3.34 -4.96 2.83
N PRO A 79 -2.50 -4.17 3.52
CA PRO A 79 -1.06 -4.17 3.27
C PRO A 79 -0.45 -5.57 3.46
N GLY A 80 0.45 -5.96 2.54
CA GLY A 80 1.17 -7.24 2.61
C GLY A 80 0.32 -8.50 2.40
N GLN A 81 -0.97 -8.38 2.08
CA GLN A 81 -1.87 -9.51 1.85
C GLN A 81 -2.48 -9.48 0.45
N THR A 82 -2.21 -10.52 -0.33
CA THR A 82 -2.88 -10.73 -1.63
C THR A 82 -4.37 -10.94 -1.42
N THR A 83 -5.18 -10.16 -2.14
CA THR A 83 -6.64 -10.22 -2.09
C THR A 83 -7.16 -10.88 -3.36
N THR A 84 -8.04 -11.87 -3.23
CA THR A 84 -8.74 -12.49 -4.36
C THR A 84 -10.24 -12.27 -4.20
N VAL A 85 -10.89 -11.74 -5.23
CA VAL A 85 -12.34 -11.47 -5.25
C VAL A 85 -12.98 -12.12 -6.47
N PRO A 86 -14.22 -12.63 -6.35
CA PRO A 86 -14.99 -13.06 -7.51
C PRO A 86 -15.43 -11.83 -8.32
N MET A 87 -15.38 -11.93 -9.65
CA MET A 87 -15.81 -10.85 -10.56
C MET A 87 -17.27 -11.04 -10.98
N GLN A 88 -17.98 -9.92 -11.21
CA GLN A 88 -19.40 -9.95 -11.59
C GLN A 88 -19.65 -10.67 -12.93
N MET A 89 -18.70 -10.58 -13.87
CA MET A 89 -18.78 -11.24 -15.18
C MET A 89 -18.24 -12.68 -15.17
N GLY A 90 -18.07 -13.28 -13.99
CA GLY A 90 -17.36 -14.54 -13.81
C GLY A 90 -15.84 -14.34 -13.74
N GLY A 91 -15.15 -15.39 -13.29
CA GLY A 91 -13.71 -15.35 -13.04
C GLY A 91 -13.34 -14.68 -11.71
N LYS A 92 -12.07 -14.28 -11.58
CA LYS A 92 -11.50 -13.68 -10.36
C LYS A 92 -10.64 -12.44 -10.63
N GLY A 93 -10.61 -11.56 -9.64
CA GLY A 93 -9.65 -10.48 -9.51
C GLY A 93 -8.64 -10.82 -8.42
N VAL A 94 -7.34 -10.74 -8.72
CA VAL A 94 -6.23 -10.94 -7.78
C VAL A 94 -5.45 -9.64 -7.67
N PHE A 95 -5.23 -9.17 -6.45
CA PHE A 95 -4.59 -7.90 -6.14
C PHE A 95 -3.47 -8.11 -5.13
N GLU A 96 -2.24 -7.79 -5.54
CA GLU A 96 -1.05 -7.88 -4.71
C GLU A 96 -0.59 -6.48 -4.29
N PRO A 97 -0.68 -6.13 -3.00
CA PRO A 97 -0.17 -4.86 -2.51
C PRO A 97 1.35 -4.81 -2.59
N GLY A 98 1.88 -3.64 -2.94
CA GLY A 98 3.27 -3.28 -2.67
C GLY A 98 3.45 -2.76 -1.24
N ARG A 99 4.60 -2.14 -0.97
CA ARG A 99 4.81 -1.34 0.23
C ARG A 99 4.02 -0.04 0.09
N TRP A 100 3.29 0.34 1.14
CA TRP A 100 2.58 1.61 1.21
C TRP A 100 3.35 2.58 2.09
N ALA A 101 3.06 3.87 1.97
CA ALA A 101 3.67 4.88 2.82
C ALA A 101 2.64 5.92 3.26
N VAL A 102 2.82 6.43 4.47
CA VAL A 102 2.09 7.57 5.03
C VAL A 102 3.10 8.57 5.55
N GLN A 103 3.00 9.81 5.11
CA GLN A 103 3.77 10.91 5.64
C GLN A 103 2.84 11.99 6.18
N TYR A 104 3.16 12.56 7.35
CA TYR A 104 2.41 13.66 7.92
C TYR A 104 3.32 14.77 8.44
N SER A 105 3.01 16.01 8.07
CA SER A 105 3.70 17.21 8.55
C SER A 105 2.82 18.02 9.50
N HIS A 106 3.25 18.16 10.76
CA HIS A 106 2.54 19.01 11.75
C HIS A 106 2.53 20.49 11.35
N ALA A 107 3.64 20.98 10.80
CA ALA A 107 3.79 22.39 10.43
C ALA A 107 2.82 22.81 9.32
N GLN A 108 2.57 21.92 8.36
CA GLN A 108 1.72 22.19 7.19
C GLN A 108 0.32 21.56 7.31
N ARG A 109 0.09 20.74 8.34
CA ARG A 109 -1.06 19.82 8.46
C ARG A 109 -1.26 18.97 7.20
N GLU A 110 -0.18 18.67 6.49
CA GLU A 110 -0.21 17.97 5.22
C GLU A 110 -0.11 16.47 5.44
N LEU A 111 -1.02 15.72 4.80
CA LEU A 111 -1.01 14.27 4.77
C LEU A 111 -0.70 13.81 3.34
N ILE A 112 0.30 12.95 3.22
CA ILE A 112 0.70 12.28 1.98
C ILE A 112 0.49 10.78 2.17
N VAL A 113 -0.23 10.15 1.25
CA VAL A 113 -0.41 8.69 1.23
C VAL A 113 0.05 8.14 -0.11
N GLU A 114 0.90 7.13 -0.07
CA GLU A 114 1.29 6.33 -1.23
C GLU A 114 0.63 4.94 -1.16
N ILE A 115 -0.19 4.63 -2.17
CA ILE A 115 -0.74 3.29 -2.36
C ILE A 115 -0.07 2.65 -3.58
N VAL A 116 0.50 1.48 -3.36
CA VAL A 116 1.12 0.68 -4.42
C VAL A 116 0.33 -0.62 -4.59
N ILE A 117 -0.15 -0.85 -5.80
CA ILE A 117 -0.62 -2.16 -6.26
C ILE A 117 0.51 -2.72 -7.13
N LYS A 118 1.30 -3.63 -6.56
CA LYS A 118 2.48 -4.20 -7.21
C LYS A 118 2.09 -5.01 -8.44
N HIS A 119 1.01 -5.77 -8.31
CA HIS A 119 0.43 -6.52 -9.39
C HIS A 119 -1.08 -6.64 -9.19
N PHE A 120 -1.84 -6.55 -10.27
CA PHE A 120 -3.21 -7.02 -10.29
C PHE A 120 -3.49 -7.81 -11.57
N HIS A 121 -4.45 -8.72 -11.47
CA HIS A 121 -4.96 -9.53 -12.56
C HIS A 121 -6.47 -9.66 -12.39
N VAL A 122 -7.24 -9.19 -13.37
CA VAL A 122 -8.70 -9.17 -13.33
C VAL A 122 -9.24 -9.85 -14.57
N GLU A 123 -9.95 -10.94 -14.36
CA GLU A 123 -10.71 -11.65 -15.40
C GLU A 123 -12.04 -10.92 -15.67
N LEU A 124 -12.32 -10.62 -16.93
CA LEU A 124 -13.50 -9.89 -17.42
C LEU A 124 -14.13 -10.66 -18.57
N GLY A 125 -14.87 -11.72 -18.23
CA GLY A 125 -15.36 -12.70 -19.22
C GLY A 125 -14.19 -13.41 -19.91
N ASP A 126 -14.13 -13.32 -21.24
CA ASP A 126 -13.04 -13.90 -22.05
C ASP A 126 -11.78 -13.01 -22.12
N ASN A 127 -11.76 -11.86 -21.43
CA ASN A 127 -10.66 -10.90 -21.46
C ASN A 127 -9.97 -10.82 -20.10
N VAL A 128 -8.73 -10.32 -20.09
CA VAL A 128 -7.96 -10.08 -18.87
C VAL A 128 -7.44 -8.66 -18.86
N LEU A 129 -7.58 -7.98 -17.73
CA LEU A 129 -6.86 -6.73 -17.44
C LEU A 129 -5.84 -7.01 -16.35
N ARG A 130 -4.56 -6.73 -16.62
CA ARG A 130 -3.49 -6.88 -15.63
C ARG A 130 -2.58 -5.69 -15.61
N GLY A 131 -1.88 -5.47 -14.51
CA GLY A 131 -1.03 -4.30 -14.41
C GLY A 131 -0.49 -4.04 -13.04
N ARG A 132 -0.09 -2.78 -12.84
CA ARG A 132 0.32 -2.20 -11.56
C ARG A 132 -0.08 -0.74 -11.51
N THR A 133 -0.16 -0.17 -10.31
CA THR A 133 -0.34 1.26 -10.13
C THR A 133 0.40 1.73 -8.88
N ARG A 134 0.78 2.99 -8.91
CA ARG A 134 1.27 3.76 -7.78
C ARG A 134 0.49 5.06 -7.74
N ASP A 135 -0.21 5.28 -6.64
CA ASP A 135 -1.09 6.42 -6.44
C ASP A 135 -0.59 7.22 -5.24
N PHE A 136 -0.43 8.53 -5.43
CA PHE A 136 -0.13 9.49 -4.37
C PHE A 136 -1.35 10.34 -4.10
N PHE A 137 -1.63 10.58 -2.82
CA PHE A 137 -2.72 11.39 -2.31
C PHE A 137 -2.09 12.46 -1.42
N VAL A 138 -2.15 13.72 -1.84
CA VAL A 138 -1.47 14.82 -1.15
C VAL A 138 -2.46 15.92 -0.80
N GLY A 139 -2.46 16.38 0.45
CA GLY A 139 -3.16 17.61 0.80
C GLY A 139 -3.23 17.89 2.29
N SER A 140 -3.61 19.12 2.64
CA SER A 140 -3.75 19.55 4.03
C SER A 140 -5.08 19.13 4.63
N VAL A 141 -5.04 18.56 5.83
CA VAL A 141 -6.24 18.20 6.59
C VAL A 141 -6.82 19.45 7.25
N SER A 142 -8.13 19.62 7.16
CA SER A 142 -8.87 20.74 7.75
C SER A 142 -8.59 20.89 9.24
N ASN A 143 -8.80 22.11 9.76
CA ASN A 143 -8.53 22.43 11.17
C ASN A 143 -9.36 21.59 12.15
N ASP A 144 -10.58 21.22 11.77
CA ASP A 144 -11.48 20.36 12.55
C ASP A 144 -11.19 18.85 12.40
N GLY A 145 -10.23 18.47 11.54
CA GLY A 145 -9.86 17.09 11.30
C GLY A 145 -10.94 16.25 10.62
N GLN A 146 -11.94 16.86 9.99
CA GLN A 146 -13.06 16.14 9.35
C GLN A 146 -12.91 16.00 7.83
N LEU A 147 -12.16 16.91 7.20
CA LEU A 147 -12.03 17.00 5.75
C LEU A 147 -10.56 16.94 5.36
N TRP A 148 -10.28 16.22 4.28
CA TRP A 148 -8.97 16.14 3.66
C TRP A 148 -9.15 16.35 2.15
N PRO A 149 -9.11 17.60 1.67
CA PRO A 149 -8.98 17.87 0.25
C PRO A 149 -7.62 17.38 -0.23
N THR A 150 -7.62 16.64 -1.32
CA THR A 150 -6.47 15.85 -1.77
C THR A 150 -6.31 15.96 -3.27
N GLU A 151 -5.08 16.17 -3.73
CA GLU A 151 -4.70 15.97 -5.11
C GLU A 151 -4.17 14.55 -5.28
N ARG A 152 -4.80 13.78 -6.16
CA ARG A 152 -4.35 12.43 -6.53
C ARG A 152 -3.51 12.48 -7.79
N ILE A 153 -2.35 11.82 -7.73
CA ILE A 153 -1.45 11.60 -8.87
C ILE A 153 -1.26 10.09 -9.04
N SER A 154 -1.55 9.58 -10.23
CA SER A 154 -1.52 8.14 -10.52
C SER A 154 -0.48 7.80 -11.58
N PHE A 155 0.20 6.68 -11.41
CA PHE A 155 1.17 6.12 -12.35
C PHE A 155 0.78 4.70 -12.73
N PRO A 156 -0.30 4.52 -13.53
CA PRO A 156 -0.78 3.20 -13.91
C PRO A 156 0.03 2.59 -15.05
N GLU A 157 0.18 1.27 -15.02
CA GLU A 157 0.64 0.47 -16.16
C GLU A 157 -0.32 -0.69 -16.38
N TYR A 158 -1.12 -0.61 -17.43
CA TYR A 158 -2.15 -1.59 -17.73
C TYR A 158 -1.86 -2.35 -19.03
N ILE A 159 -2.18 -3.63 -19.01
CA ILE A 159 -2.10 -4.55 -20.14
C ILE A 159 -3.47 -5.21 -20.27
N ALA A 160 -4.12 -4.98 -21.39
CA ALA A 160 -5.34 -5.66 -21.77
C ALA A 160 -4.99 -6.87 -22.65
N ASP A 161 -5.55 -8.03 -22.30
CA ASP A 161 -5.49 -9.24 -23.10
C ASP A 161 -6.90 -9.55 -23.59
N THR A 162 -7.08 -9.48 -24.91
CA THR A 162 -8.37 -9.71 -25.57
C THR A 162 -8.14 -10.58 -26.80
N LYS A 163 -9.20 -11.24 -27.30
CA LYS A 163 -9.11 -12.06 -28.54
C LYS A 163 -8.53 -11.29 -29.74
N LYS A 164 -8.81 -9.99 -29.85
CA LYS A 164 -8.35 -9.14 -30.96
C LYS A 164 -6.97 -8.55 -30.72
N TYR A 165 -6.65 -8.25 -29.47
CA TYR A 165 -5.42 -7.58 -29.06
C TYR A 165 -4.80 -8.30 -27.87
N PRO A 166 -3.98 -9.34 -28.12
CA PRO A 166 -3.29 -10.03 -27.04
C PRO A 166 -2.20 -9.13 -26.45
N ASN A 167 -2.08 -9.11 -25.13
CA ASN A 167 -1.02 -8.39 -24.40
C ASN A 167 -0.84 -6.92 -24.79
N ARG A 168 -1.93 -6.22 -25.10
CA ARG A 168 -1.88 -4.81 -25.50
C ARG A 168 -1.65 -3.92 -24.28
N LYS A 169 -0.48 -3.29 -24.22
CA LYS A 169 -0.24 -2.19 -23.27
C LYS A 169 -1.20 -1.05 -23.56
N LEU A 170 -1.96 -0.63 -22.57
CA LEU A 170 -2.78 0.58 -22.64
C LEU A 170 -1.84 1.76 -22.44
N VAL A 171 -1.72 2.58 -23.48
CA VAL A 171 -0.87 3.77 -23.44
C VAL A 171 -1.67 4.86 -22.74
N PHE A 172 -1.12 5.35 -21.63
CA PHE A 172 -1.55 6.59 -21.01
C PHE A 172 -0.74 7.73 -21.63
N ASP A 173 -1.40 8.77 -22.12
CA ASP A 173 -0.70 10.00 -22.44
C ASP A 173 -0.20 10.59 -21.11
N PRO A 174 1.11 10.86 -20.95
CA PRO A 174 1.60 11.52 -19.75
C PRO A 174 0.97 12.90 -19.50
N ASN A 175 0.40 13.54 -20.53
CA ASN A 175 -0.39 14.77 -20.39
C ASN A 175 -1.84 14.50 -19.93
N ASP A 176 -2.33 13.26 -20.05
CA ASP A 176 -3.64 12.82 -19.57
C ASP A 176 -3.64 12.40 -18.10
N ASN A 177 -2.48 12.35 -17.44
CA ASN A 177 -2.36 12.19 -15.98
C ASN A 177 -2.70 13.50 -15.25
N ALA A 178 -3.89 14.04 -15.55
CA ALA A 178 -4.43 15.17 -14.84
C ALA A 178 -4.53 14.83 -13.35
N ARG A 179 -4.13 15.77 -12.51
CA ARG A 179 -4.32 15.65 -11.05
C ARG A 179 -5.82 15.55 -10.79
N GLU A 180 -6.22 14.52 -10.05
CA GLU A 180 -7.62 14.33 -9.68
C GLU A 180 -7.82 14.93 -8.28
N SER A 181 -8.55 16.04 -8.19
CA SER A 181 -8.94 16.58 -6.89
C SER A 181 -10.01 15.68 -6.25
N LEU A 182 -9.78 15.23 -5.03
CA LEU A 182 -10.69 14.40 -4.23
C LEU A 182 -10.95 15.10 -2.90
N LEU A 183 -12.14 14.91 -2.33
CA LEU A 183 -12.42 15.33 -0.97
C LEU A 183 -12.67 14.09 -0.11
N PHE A 184 -11.72 13.78 0.77
CA PHE A 184 -11.93 12.74 1.77
C PHE A 184 -12.67 13.32 2.98
N GLN A 185 -13.64 12.56 3.46
CA GLN A 185 -14.42 12.87 4.66
C GLN A 185 -14.22 11.75 5.67
N LYS A 186 -14.07 12.14 6.94
CA LYS A 186 -14.01 11.18 8.03
C LYS A 186 -15.38 10.55 8.24
N VAL A 187 -15.45 9.23 8.22
CA VAL A 187 -16.69 8.48 8.47
C VAL A 187 -16.84 8.33 9.97
N LEU A 188 -17.90 8.91 10.53
CA LEU A 188 -18.29 8.64 11.92
C LEU A 188 -18.76 7.19 12.01
N GLU A 189 -18.12 6.38 12.83
CA GLU A 189 -18.65 5.06 13.14
C GLU A 189 -20.00 5.24 13.85
N SER A 190 -21.07 4.73 13.24
CA SER A 190 -22.35 4.60 13.90
C SER A 190 -22.16 3.69 15.11
N LYS A 191 -22.30 4.27 16.31
CA LYS A 191 -22.35 3.52 17.57
C LYS A 191 -23.54 2.57 17.59
#